data_AF-A0A0R2VBR5-F1
#
_entry.id   AF-A0A0R2VBR5-F1
#
_cell.length_a   1.000
_cell.length_b   1.000
_cell.length_c   1.000
_cell.angle_alpha   90.00
_cell.angle_beta   90.00
_cell.angle_gamma   90.00
#
_symmetry.space_group_name_H-M   'P 1'
#
loop_
_entity.id
_entity.type
_entity.pdbx_description
1 polymer ?
#
loop_
_entity_poly.entity_id
_entity_poly.type
_entity_poly.pdbx_seq_one_letter_code
_entity_poly.pdbx_strand_id
1 'polypeptide(L)'
;MVYKPLSVIVLVILSCLQYNASAQDYALLYPERTMTFATRDVLGEDSLYFFTRVTQTVAEPDGMAYYFQVAVDTATADLCTTDTALLGRKMLVLSGTPEGDMHVFFNSAGDSIFIRNNLAINDIWVFYTFEDGSYIRARVVTYNQFGILPGIEDSLYRVRLNVFAEDGTPLPGVFPDEFKFDISKHYGMTEVWDFYNFPESEQQYVLRGLDNPKEAITDVDAAAAFTWETGYEVHYIQQSANEDSVWTTLGGNFILDSTPVGLPVGYNYSVKKVGVTTLTVGGTTVSIDTFYTTEDVTIAFDTYYYLDSLELIPVVLPDGRVGFSEHTYDPEQYNGVRFKTFHSAYLPGEGSVCLEPDGEQIFQQRFGDGIGLLYELDSAGPEA
;
A
#
# COMPACT_ATOMS: atom_id res chain seq x y z
N MET A 1 5.01 -67.03 59.43
CA MET A 1 5.01 -66.56 58.02
C MET A 1 3.97 -65.44 57.95
N VAL A 2 4.42 -64.19 58.09
CA VAL A 2 3.55 -63.01 58.24
C VAL A 2 3.84 -62.09 57.05
N TYR A 3 2.87 -61.97 56.14
CA TYR A 3 2.96 -61.08 54.98
C TYR A 3 2.73 -59.63 55.45
N LYS A 4 3.71 -58.75 55.21
CA LYS A 4 3.54 -57.29 55.30
C LYS A 4 2.95 -56.78 53.99
N PRO A 5 1.95 -55.88 54.02
CA PRO A 5 1.45 -55.25 52.80
C PRO A 5 2.45 -54.18 52.33
N LEU A 6 2.75 -54.20 51.03
CA LEU A 6 3.51 -53.17 50.33
C LEU A 6 2.58 -51.97 50.14
N SER A 7 2.82 -50.87 50.86
CA SER A 7 2.12 -49.60 50.64
C SER A 7 2.63 -49.00 49.33
N VAL A 8 1.81 -49.05 48.28
CA VAL A 8 2.04 -48.33 47.02
C VAL A 8 1.71 -46.86 47.26
N ILE A 9 2.75 -46.03 47.38
CA ILE A 9 2.63 -44.58 47.34
C ILE A 9 2.46 -44.18 45.88
N VAL A 10 1.24 -43.83 45.48
CA VAL A 10 0.96 -43.19 44.19
C VAL A 10 1.35 -41.72 44.32
N LEU A 11 2.56 -41.40 43.85
CA LEU A 11 3.03 -40.02 43.72
C LEU A 11 2.34 -39.39 42.51
N VAL A 12 1.26 -38.66 42.72
CA VAL A 12 0.65 -37.81 41.68
C VAL A 12 1.58 -36.61 41.48
N ILE A 13 2.47 -36.71 40.50
CA ILE A 13 3.25 -35.57 40.02
C ILE A 13 2.26 -34.67 39.28
N LEU A 14 1.75 -33.67 40.02
CA LEU A 14 1.04 -32.54 39.43
C LEU A 14 2.10 -31.71 38.69
N SER A 15 2.41 -32.12 37.46
CA SER A 15 3.14 -31.28 36.52
C SER A 15 2.25 -30.08 36.24
N CYS A 16 2.44 -29.01 37.01
CA CYS A 16 2.10 -27.67 36.57
C CYS A 16 2.81 -27.49 35.23
N LEU A 17 2.07 -27.72 34.14
CA LEU A 17 2.35 -27.13 32.85
C LEU A 17 2.36 -25.62 33.11
N GLN A 18 3.52 -25.10 33.49
CA GLN A 18 3.82 -23.70 33.28
C GLN A 18 3.73 -23.56 31.77
N TYR A 19 2.57 -23.10 31.30
CA TYR A 19 2.47 -22.44 30.01
C TYR A 19 3.51 -21.33 30.09
N ASN A 20 4.72 -21.61 29.61
CA ASN A 20 5.61 -20.57 29.16
C ASN A 20 4.83 -19.93 28.02
N ALA A 21 4.07 -18.88 28.34
CA ALA A 21 3.67 -17.91 27.36
C ALA A 21 4.98 -17.31 26.86
N SER A 22 5.62 -18.00 25.91
CA SER A 22 6.73 -17.43 25.17
C SER A 22 6.14 -16.21 24.48
N ALA A 23 6.69 -15.05 24.81
CA ALA A 23 6.42 -13.85 24.04
C ALA A 23 6.62 -14.22 22.56
N GLN A 24 5.57 -13.98 21.77
CA GLN A 24 5.56 -14.33 20.36
C GLN A 24 6.17 -13.16 19.61
N ASP A 25 6.99 -13.48 18.62
CA ASP A 25 7.65 -12.52 17.74
C ASP A 25 6.62 -12.06 16.70
N TYR A 26 6.12 -10.82 16.84
CA TYR A 26 5.16 -10.22 15.91
C TYR A 26 5.94 -9.31 14.98
N ALA A 27 6.23 -9.80 13.78
CA ALA A 27 6.81 -8.95 12.75
C ALA A 27 5.81 -7.82 12.40
N LEU A 28 6.19 -6.57 12.61
CA LEU A 28 5.35 -5.42 12.26
C LEU A 28 5.16 -5.29 10.74
N LEU A 29 6.21 -5.66 10.01
CA LEU A 29 6.33 -5.55 8.57
C LEU A 29 7.10 -6.75 8.06
N TYR A 30 6.84 -7.09 6.81
CA TYR A 30 7.46 -8.21 6.13
C TYR A 30 8.09 -7.69 4.84
N PRO A 31 9.43 -7.75 4.71
CA PRO A 31 10.14 -7.08 3.61
C PRO A 31 9.74 -7.54 2.21
N GLU A 32 9.22 -8.76 2.10
CA GLU A 32 8.83 -9.40 0.85
C GLU A 32 7.41 -9.08 0.37
N ARG A 33 6.66 -8.24 1.10
CA ARG A 33 5.29 -7.88 0.75
C ARG A 33 5.06 -6.37 0.74
N THR A 34 4.17 -5.93 -0.12
CA THR A 34 3.52 -4.62 -0.11
C THR A 34 2.25 -4.71 0.72
N MET A 35 2.07 -3.77 1.63
CA MET A 35 0.87 -3.60 2.45
C MET A 35 0.06 -2.42 1.91
N THR A 36 -1.23 -2.64 1.67
CA THR A 36 -2.16 -1.60 1.27
C THR A 36 -2.91 -1.12 2.50
N PHE A 37 -2.73 0.14 2.87
CA PHE A 37 -3.49 0.79 3.92
C PHE A 37 -4.54 1.71 3.32
N ALA A 38 -5.62 1.97 4.05
CA ALA A 38 -6.60 2.99 3.70
C ALA A 38 -6.84 3.96 4.85
N THR A 39 -7.02 5.24 4.52
CA THR A 39 -7.58 6.21 5.46
C THR A 39 -9.06 5.97 5.63
N ARG A 40 -9.58 6.24 6.83
CA ARG A 40 -11.02 6.27 7.08
C ARG A 40 -11.53 7.69 7.13
N ASP A 41 -12.65 7.94 6.48
CA ASP A 41 -13.37 9.20 6.57
C ASP A 41 -14.17 9.30 7.88
N VAL A 42 -14.92 10.39 8.05
CA VAL A 42 -15.76 10.64 9.24
C VAL A 42 -16.92 9.66 9.39
N LEU A 43 -17.30 8.95 8.32
CA LEU A 43 -18.32 7.90 8.32
C LEU A 43 -17.72 6.51 8.59
N GLY A 44 -16.38 6.40 8.61
CA GLY A 44 -15.65 5.15 8.77
C GLY A 44 -15.46 4.38 7.47
N GLU A 45 -15.72 5.02 6.33
CA GLU A 45 -15.54 4.49 4.98
C GLU A 45 -14.10 4.71 4.50
N ASP A 46 -13.60 3.81 3.66
CA ASP A 46 -12.25 3.92 3.11
C ASP A 46 -12.22 5.00 2.01
N SER A 47 -11.29 5.94 2.08
CA SER A 47 -11.25 7.08 1.15
C SER A 47 -10.01 7.14 0.25
N LEU A 48 -8.81 6.93 0.81
CA LEU A 48 -7.54 6.97 0.09
C LEU A 48 -6.74 5.71 0.41
N TYR A 49 -6.05 5.16 -0.59
CA TYR A 49 -5.23 3.96 -0.46
C TYR A 49 -3.75 4.33 -0.50
N PHE A 50 -2.94 3.62 0.29
CA PHE A 50 -1.52 3.85 0.44
C PHE A 50 -0.79 2.52 0.42
N PHE A 51 0.14 2.36 -0.50
CA PHE A 51 0.95 1.16 -0.61
C PHE A 51 2.25 1.41 0.15
N THR A 52 2.65 0.47 1.02
CA THR A 52 3.89 0.53 1.81
C THR A 52 4.68 -0.76 1.63
N ARG A 53 5.98 -0.66 1.32
CA ARG A 53 6.88 -1.78 1.09
C ARG A 53 8.29 -1.43 1.55
N VAL A 54 9.02 -2.43 2.04
CA VAL A 54 10.47 -2.28 2.20
C VAL A 54 11.13 -2.27 0.83
N THR A 55 11.80 -1.16 0.48
CA THR A 55 12.54 -1.00 -0.77
C THR A 55 14.01 -1.38 -0.63
N GLN A 56 14.57 -1.19 0.57
CA GLN A 56 15.96 -1.52 0.86
C GLN A 56 16.12 -2.02 2.30
N THR A 57 17.05 -2.95 2.50
CA THR A 57 17.49 -3.40 3.82
C THR A 57 18.99 -3.18 3.96
N VAL A 58 19.41 -2.57 5.05
CA VAL A 58 20.82 -2.24 5.33
C VAL A 58 21.17 -2.69 6.74
N ALA A 59 22.27 -3.42 6.90
CA ALA A 59 22.81 -3.71 8.23
C ALA A 59 23.49 -2.45 8.78
N GLU A 60 23.06 -1.99 9.95
CA GLU A 60 23.65 -0.89 10.69
C GLU A 60 24.35 -1.41 11.96
N PRO A 61 25.23 -0.64 12.61
CA PRO A 61 25.95 -1.11 13.81
C PRO A 61 25.04 -1.58 14.94
N ASP A 62 23.88 -0.95 15.08
CA ASP A 62 22.95 -1.16 16.18
C ASP A 62 21.77 -2.07 15.81
N GLY A 63 21.64 -2.48 14.54
CA GLY A 63 20.48 -3.25 14.08
C GLY A 63 20.33 -3.38 12.57
N MET A 64 19.14 -3.75 12.13
CA MET A 64 18.79 -3.80 10.71
C MET A 64 17.88 -2.63 10.35
N ALA A 65 18.30 -1.80 9.40
CA ALA A 65 17.51 -0.71 8.86
C ALA A 65 16.70 -1.19 7.65
N TYR A 66 15.42 -0.83 7.63
CA TYR A 66 14.47 -1.07 6.56
C TYR A 66 14.03 0.29 6.03
N TYR A 67 14.25 0.55 4.76
CA TYR A 67 13.85 1.79 4.10
C TYR A 67 12.54 1.56 3.37
N PHE A 68 11.66 2.54 3.47
CA PHE A 68 10.37 2.55 2.79
C PHE A 68 10.46 3.38 1.51
N GLN A 69 9.49 3.21 0.63
CA GLN A 69 9.36 4.09 -0.52
C GLN A 69 9.01 5.52 -0.08
N VAL A 70 9.47 6.49 -0.88
CA VAL A 70 8.98 7.86 -0.84
C VAL A 70 8.08 8.03 -2.06
N ALA A 71 6.86 8.48 -1.84
CA ALA A 71 5.91 8.76 -2.91
C ALA A 71 5.81 10.27 -3.17
N VAL A 72 5.40 10.62 -4.39
CA VAL A 72 5.17 12.01 -4.82
C VAL A 72 3.85 12.50 -4.26
N ASP A 73 3.77 13.78 -3.92
CA ASP A 73 2.53 14.45 -3.57
C ASP A 73 1.84 14.98 -4.84
N THR A 74 0.66 14.46 -5.15
CA THR A 74 -0.13 14.86 -6.30
C THR A 74 -1.11 16.00 -6.00
N ALA A 75 -1.25 16.41 -4.72
CA ALA A 75 -2.19 17.44 -4.31
C ALA A 75 -1.71 18.87 -4.60
N THR A 76 -0.43 19.04 -4.97
CA THR A 76 0.17 20.34 -5.24
C THR A 76 0.55 20.47 -6.72
N ALA A 77 0.38 21.67 -7.28
CA ALA A 77 0.71 21.96 -8.69
C ALA A 77 2.21 21.76 -8.97
N ASP A 78 3.04 22.01 -7.96
CA ASP A 78 4.42 21.63 -7.93
C ASP A 78 4.45 20.21 -7.35
N LEU A 79 4.63 19.16 -8.16
CA LEU A 79 4.77 17.75 -7.72
C LEU A 79 6.08 17.53 -6.93
N CYS A 80 6.32 18.42 -5.98
CA CYS A 80 7.35 18.41 -5.00
C CYS A 80 6.87 17.48 -3.90
N THR A 81 7.67 16.45 -3.63
CA THR A 81 7.44 15.49 -2.57
C THR A 81 7.10 16.19 -1.25
N THR A 82 5.82 16.22 -0.84
CA THR A 82 5.56 15.88 0.56
C THR A 82 5.75 14.38 0.65
N ASP A 83 6.57 13.97 1.60
CA ASP A 83 6.92 12.57 1.77
C ASP A 83 5.69 11.87 2.36
N THR A 84 4.97 11.16 1.50
CA THR A 84 3.76 10.41 1.87
C THR A 84 4.10 9.04 2.46
N ALA A 85 5.36 8.79 2.84
CA ALA A 85 5.76 7.55 3.46
C ALA A 85 5.08 7.40 4.83
N LEU A 86 3.92 6.73 4.85
CA LEU A 86 3.08 6.50 6.02
C LEU A 86 3.86 6.10 7.29
N LEU A 87 4.89 5.27 7.13
CA LEU A 87 5.70 4.74 8.23
C LEU A 87 7.01 5.52 8.48
N GLY A 88 7.16 6.70 7.89
CA GLY A 88 8.44 7.40 7.79
C GLY A 88 9.32 6.86 6.67
N ARG A 89 10.55 7.39 6.53
CA ARG A 89 11.50 6.95 5.48
C ARG A 89 12.21 5.64 5.80
N LYS A 90 12.36 5.33 7.08
CA LYS A 90 13.03 4.12 7.54
C LYS A 90 12.55 3.67 8.91
N MET A 91 12.78 2.41 9.19
CA MET A 91 12.65 1.77 10.50
C MET A 91 13.95 1.05 10.84
N LEU A 92 14.40 1.15 12.09
CA LEU A 92 15.51 0.38 12.62
C LEU A 92 14.99 -0.73 13.55
N VAL A 93 15.43 -1.96 13.32
CA VAL A 93 15.16 -3.08 14.23
C VAL A 93 16.37 -3.27 15.14
N LEU A 94 16.19 -2.89 16.40
CA LEU A 94 17.17 -3.03 17.47
C LEU A 94 16.95 -4.37 18.19
N SER A 95 18.00 -5.16 18.34
CA SER A 95 17.93 -6.43 19.06
C SER A 95 18.73 -6.38 20.36
N GLY A 96 18.26 -7.10 21.38
CA GLY A 96 19.00 -7.25 22.64
C GLY A 96 19.11 -5.95 23.47
N THR A 97 18.19 -5.01 23.29
CA THR A 97 18.11 -3.85 24.20
C THR A 97 17.67 -4.32 25.60
N PRO A 98 17.94 -3.54 26.67
CA PRO A 98 17.46 -3.87 28.02
C PRO A 98 15.94 -4.05 28.12
N GLU A 99 15.20 -3.48 27.17
CA GLU A 99 13.75 -3.51 27.09
C GLU A 99 13.21 -4.54 26.08
N GLY A 100 14.10 -5.34 25.47
CA GLY A 100 13.77 -6.33 24.44
C GLY A 100 14.04 -5.83 23.02
N ASP A 101 13.59 -6.59 22.03
CA ASP A 101 13.72 -6.18 20.63
C ASP A 101 12.73 -5.05 20.32
N MET A 102 13.18 -4.05 19.57
CA MET A 102 12.39 -2.86 19.26
C MET A 102 12.45 -2.52 17.78
N HIS A 103 11.32 -2.02 17.28
CA HIS A 103 11.21 -1.31 16.02
C HIS A 103 11.21 0.19 16.32
N VAL A 104 12.11 0.93 15.68
CA VAL A 104 12.25 2.38 15.83
C VAL A 104 11.94 3.03 14.48
N PHE A 105 10.82 3.72 14.40
CA PHE A 105 10.46 4.54 13.25
C PHE A 105 10.90 5.97 13.49
N PHE A 106 11.03 6.75 12.41
CA PHE A 106 11.47 8.14 12.48
C PHE A 106 10.45 9.02 11.76
N ASN A 107 9.95 10.04 12.46
CA ASN A 107 9.06 11.04 11.86
C ASN A 107 9.86 12.03 10.98
N SER A 108 9.17 12.99 10.38
CA SER A 108 9.75 14.04 9.53
C SER A 108 10.74 14.96 10.26
N ALA A 109 10.57 15.14 11.57
CA ALA A 109 11.49 15.88 12.43
C ALA A 109 12.73 15.06 12.85
N GLY A 110 12.75 13.75 12.58
CA GLY A 110 13.80 12.82 12.99
C GLY A 110 13.63 12.25 14.40
N ASP A 111 12.51 12.53 15.06
CA ASP A 111 12.17 11.97 16.36
C ASP A 111 11.83 10.48 16.24
N SER A 112 12.12 9.73 17.31
CA SER A 112 11.97 8.29 17.34
C SER A 112 10.60 7.85 17.87
N ILE A 113 9.97 6.93 17.16
CA ILE A 113 8.73 6.25 17.55
C ILE A 113 9.06 4.78 17.81
N PHE A 114 8.82 4.33 19.04
CA PHE A 114 9.23 3.01 19.52
C PHE A 114 8.05 2.04 19.58
N ILE A 115 8.19 0.89 18.91
CA ILE A 115 7.28 -0.24 19.04
C ILE A 115 8.09 -1.45 19.51
N ARG A 116 7.71 -2.00 20.66
CA ARG A 116 8.33 -3.24 21.14
C ARG A 116 7.86 -4.42 20.32
N ASN A 117 8.80 -5.30 20.03
CA ASN A 117 8.50 -6.65 19.60
C ASN A 117 8.29 -7.54 20.85
N ASN A 118 7.75 -8.75 20.68
CA ASN A 118 7.52 -9.70 21.77
C ASN A 118 6.57 -9.20 22.86
N LEU A 119 5.43 -8.65 22.44
CA LEU A 119 4.42 -8.07 23.32
C LEU A 119 3.70 -9.13 24.17
N ALA A 120 3.46 -8.79 25.44
CA ALA A 120 2.56 -9.46 26.35
C ALA A 120 1.45 -8.52 26.84
N ILE A 121 0.31 -9.08 27.27
CA ILE A 121 -0.79 -8.28 27.82
C ILE A 121 -0.31 -7.48 29.03
N ASN A 122 -0.64 -6.19 29.06
CA ASN A 122 -0.19 -5.19 30.04
C ASN A 122 1.28 -4.75 29.93
N ASP A 123 2.01 -5.13 28.88
CA ASP A 123 3.30 -4.50 28.62
C ASP A 123 3.13 -3.01 28.41
N ILE A 124 4.09 -2.25 28.92
CA ILE A 124 4.10 -0.79 28.93
C ILE A 124 5.49 -0.30 28.51
N TRP A 125 5.53 0.71 27.66
CA TRP A 125 6.76 1.39 27.25
C TRP A 125 6.48 2.84 26.84
N VAL A 126 7.56 3.61 26.70
CA VAL A 126 7.50 4.95 26.11
C VAL A 126 7.49 4.79 24.60
N PHE A 127 6.38 5.17 23.97
CA PHE A 127 6.19 5.11 22.52
C PHE A 127 6.84 6.28 21.81
N TYR A 128 6.75 7.48 22.40
CA TYR A 128 7.26 8.73 21.85
C TYR A 128 7.51 9.74 22.98
N THR A 129 8.48 10.64 22.81
CA THR A 129 8.79 11.71 23.78
C THR A 129 8.76 13.05 23.06
N PHE A 130 8.01 14.01 23.59
CA PHE A 130 7.93 15.38 23.06
C PHE A 130 9.15 16.21 23.50
N GLU A 131 9.39 17.32 22.81
CA GLU A 131 10.51 18.24 23.12
C GLU A 131 10.43 18.81 24.54
N ASP A 132 9.23 19.00 25.07
CA ASP A 132 9.00 19.50 26.44
C ASP A 132 9.18 18.45 27.55
N GLY A 133 9.58 17.23 27.20
CA GLY A 133 9.79 16.11 28.12
C GLY A 133 8.51 15.35 28.48
N SER A 134 7.33 15.81 28.08
CA SER A 134 6.13 14.98 28.11
C SER A 134 6.29 13.79 27.16
N TYR A 135 5.52 12.72 27.37
CA TYR A 135 5.69 11.50 26.59
C TYR A 135 4.39 10.73 26.41
N ILE A 136 4.36 9.91 25.36
CA ILE A 136 3.28 8.99 25.07
C ILE A 136 3.67 7.61 25.58
N ARG A 137 2.81 7.05 26.42
CA ARG A 137 2.96 5.70 26.97
C ARG A 137 2.04 4.74 26.24
N ALA A 138 2.63 3.71 25.65
CA ALA A 138 1.91 2.59 25.06
C ALA A 138 1.59 1.54 26.13
N ARG A 139 0.42 0.90 26.01
CA ARG A 139 0.02 -0.26 26.81
C ARG A 139 -0.74 -1.29 25.99
N VAL A 140 -0.33 -2.55 26.05
CA VAL A 140 -1.11 -3.66 25.47
C VAL A 140 -2.37 -3.90 26.30
N VAL A 141 -3.56 -3.69 25.71
CA VAL A 141 -4.85 -3.76 26.44
C VAL A 141 -5.66 -5.01 26.12
N THR A 142 -5.48 -5.61 24.95
CA THR A 142 -6.31 -6.75 24.51
C THR A 142 -5.52 -7.67 23.60
N TYR A 143 -5.83 -8.95 23.72
CA TYR A 143 -5.38 -10.01 22.82
C TYR A 143 -6.61 -10.87 22.46
N ASN A 144 -7.21 -10.61 21.31
CA ASN A 144 -8.41 -11.31 20.84
C ASN A 144 -8.27 -11.62 19.34
N GLN A 145 -9.08 -12.56 18.86
CA GLN A 145 -9.28 -12.76 17.43
C GLN A 145 -10.22 -11.71 16.87
N PHE A 146 -9.83 -11.11 15.73
CA PHE A 146 -10.65 -10.15 14.99
C PHE A 146 -10.48 -10.38 13.48
N GLY A 147 -11.45 -9.92 12.71
CA GLY A 147 -11.30 -9.79 11.25
C GLY A 147 -10.31 -8.69 10.93
N ILE A 148 -9.25 -9.03 10.20
CA ILE A 148 -8.20 -8.10 9.77
C ILE A 148 -8.35 -7.68 8.30
N LEU A 149 -8.92 -8.57 7.49
CA LEU A 149 -9.24 -8.39 6.07
C LEU A 149 -10.54 -9.18 5.78
N PRO A 150 -11.25 -8.91 4.66
CA PRO A 150 -12.45 -9.66 4.30
C PRO A 150 -12.21 -11.18 4.28
N GLY A 151 -12.88 -11.91 5.17
CA GLY A 151 -12.77 -13.36 5.28
C GLY A 151 -11.52 -13.88 6.02
N ILE A 152 -10.67 -13.00 6.53
CA ILE A 152 -9.44 -13.36 7.25
C ILE A 152 -9.52 -12.87 8.69
N GLU A 153 -9.44 -13.83 9.61
CA GLU A 153 -9.32 -13.56 11.05
C GLU A 153 -7.90 -13.86 11.52
N ASP A 154 -7.40 -13.03 12.44
CA ASP A 154 -6.15 -13.31 13.13
C ASP A 154 -6.20 -12.84 14.59
N SER A 155 -5.24 -13.33 15.39
CA SER A 155 -5.02 -12.80 16.73
C SER A 155 -4.24 -11.49 16.64
N LEU A 156 -4.77 -10.44 17.26
CA LEU A 156 -4.09 -9.15 17.31
C LEU A 156 -3.85 -8.68 18.73
N TYR A 157 -2.76 -7.93 18.90
CA TYR A 157 -2.54 -7.08 20.05
C TYR A 157 -3.06 -5.68 19.75
N ARG A 158 -3.91 -5.18 20.64
CA ARG A 158 -4.31 -3.79 20.65
C ARG A 158 -3.47 -3.02 21.65
N VAL A 159 -2.81 -1.98 21.17
CA VAL A 159 -1.99 -1.10 21.99
C VAL A 159 -2.69 0.24 22.12
N ARG A 160 -2.98 0.64 23.37
CA ARG A 160 -3.57 1.94 23.68
C ARG A 160 -2.48 2.94 24.02
N LEU A 161 -2.62 4.18 23.54
CA LEU A 161 -1.71 5.26 23.84
C LEU A 161 -2.33 6.26 24.81
N ASN A 162 -1.52 6.76 25.74
CA ASN A 162 -1.93 7.81 26.68
C ASN A 162 -0.76 8.77 26.91
N VAL A 163 -1.05 10.07 27.05
CA VAL A 163 -0.03 11.11 27.27
C VAL A 163 0.22 11.31 28.76
N PHE A 164 1.49 11.52 29.11
CA PHE A 164 1.96 11.82 30.45
C PHE A 164 2.89 13.02 30.41
N ALA A 165 2.83 13.87 31.43
CA ALA A 165 3.84 14.89 31.66
C ALA A 165 5.19 14.22 32.02
N GLU A 166 6.27 14.99 32.00
CA GLU A 166 7.62 14.53 32.36
C GLU A 166 7.67 13.87 33.76
N ASP A 167 6.82 14.34 34.70
CA ASP A 167 6.72 13.80 36.06
C ASP A 167 5.88 12.51 36.17
N GLY A 168 5.34 12.02 35.04
CA GLY A 168 4.48 10.84 34.98
C GLY A 168 3.01 11.08 35.32
N THR A 169 2.58 12.35 35.45
CA THR A 169 1.16 12.69 35.62
C THR A 169 0.41 12.50 34.30
N PRO A 170 -0.72 11.77 34.26
CA PRO A 170 -1.50 11.62 33.04
C PRO A 170 -2.06 12.97 32.57
N LEU A 171 -1.99 13.23 31.27
CA LEU A 171 -2.53 14.42 30.60
C LEU A 171 -3.75 14.02 29.75
N PRO A 172 -4.95 13.89 30.35
CA PRO A 172 -6.15 13.51 29.61
C PRO A 172 -6.56 14.60 28.62
N GLY A 173 -7.05 14.19 27.45
CA GLY A 173 -7.58 15.09 26.42
C GLY A 173 -6.54 15.68 25.47
N VAL A 174 -5.25 15.34 25.61
CA VAL A 174 -4.22 15.67 24.60
C VAL A 174 -4.36 14.77 23.37
N PHE A 175 -4.58 13.47 23.58
CA PHE A 175 -5.06 12.55 22.55
C PHE A 175 -6.45 12.02 22.94
N PRO A 176 -7.31 11.69 21.97
CA PRO A 176 -8.55 10.98 22.22
C PRO A 176 -8.28 9.68 23.00
N ASP A 177 -9.19 9.32 23.91
CA ASP A 177 -9.07 8.10 24.72
C ASP A 177 -9.02 6.82 23.87
N GLU A 178 -9.42 6.91 22.60
CA GLU A 178 -9.50 5.81 21.63
C GLU A 178 -8.21 5.63 20.79
N PHE A 179 -7.18 6.46 21.02
CA PHE A 179 -5.92 6.40 20.28
C PHE A 179 -5.25 5.04 20.50
N LYS A 180 -5.27 4.21 19.45
CA LYS A 180 -4.73 2.85 19.42
C LYS A 180 -4.08 2.49 18.08
N PHE A 181 -3.23 1.49 18.12
CA PHE A 181 -2.77 0.77 16.94
C PHE A 181 -2.89 -0.75 17.20
N ASP A 182 -3.04 -1.51 16.12
CA ASP A 182 -3.27 -2.96 16.19
C ASP A 182 -2.18 -3.69 15.41
N ILE A 183 -1.64 -4.76 16.00
CA ILE A 183 -0.64 -5.64 15.40
C ILE A 183 -1.19 -7.07 15.34
N SER A 184 -1.33 -7.59 14.13
CA SER A 184 -1.68 -8.98 13.84
C SER A 184 -0.47 -9.90 13.91
N LYS A 185 -0.71 -11.15 14.32
CA LYS A 185 0.30 -12.20 14.42
C LYS A 185 0.98 -12.58 13.11
N HIS A 186 0.21 -12.67 12.03
CA HIS A 186 0.70 -13.18 10.75
C HIS A 186 0.73 -12.12 9.64
N TYR A 187 0.10 -10.97 9.89
CA TYR A 187 -0.11 -9.94 8.87
C TYR A 187 0.48 -8.58 9.26
N GLY A 188 1.11 -8.48 10.42
CA GLY A 188 1.84 -7.29 10.86
C GLY A 188 0.92 -6.17 11.32
N MET A 189 1.28 -4.92 11.07
CA MET A 189 0.44 -3.77 11.46
C MET A 189 -0.88 -3.76 10.69
N THR A 190 -2.00 -3.75 11.42
CA THR A 190 -3.35 -3.73 10.83
C THR A 190 -4.05 -2.39 10.99
N GLU A 191 -3.65 -1.61 11.99
CA GLU A 191 -4.09 -0.23 12.21
C GLU A 191 -2.88 0.55 12.71
N VAL A 192 -2.54 1.66 12.06
CA VAL A 192 -1.36 2.48 12.33
C VAL A 192 -1.68 3.96 12.11
N TRP A 193 -0.85 4.86 12.63
CA TRP A 193 -0.93 6.29 12.30
C TRP A 193 0.05 6.66 11.22
N ASP A 194 -0.10 7.86 10.70
CA ASP A 194 0.96 8.53 9.96
C ASP A 194 2.17 8.79 10.87
N PHE A 195 3.13 7.86 10.86
CA PHE A 195 4.37 7.98 11.61
C PHE A 195 5.29 9.06 11.04
N TYR A 196 5.14 9.41 9.78
CA TYR A 196 5.93 10.49 9.19
C TYR A 196 5.52 11.85 9.74
N ASN A 197 4.22 12.11 9.84
CA ASN A 197 3.68 13.36 10.41
C ASN A 197 3.33 13.25 11.91
N PHE A 198 3.72 12.17 12.58
CA PHE A 198 3.49 11.99 14.01
C PHE A 198 4.36 12.96 14.83
N PRO A 199 3.86 13.55 15.93
CA PRO A 199 2.54 13.40 16.56
C PRO A 199 1.48 14.40 16.06
N GLU A 200 1.77 15.16 15.01
CA GLU A 200 0.90 16.25 14.54
C GLU A 200 -0.33 15.73 13.76
N SER A 201 -0.22 14.56 13.13
CA SER A 201 -1.31 13.90 12.42
C SER A 201 -2.03 12.89 13.31
N GLU A 202 -3.35 13.05 13.43
CA GLU A 202 -4.25 12.06 14.04
C GLU A 202 -4.79 11.05 13.02
N GLN A 203 -4.37 11.14 11.75
CA GLN A 203 -4.87 10.28 10.69
C GLN A 203 -4.51 8.81 10.95
N GLN A 204 -5.54 7.98 11.01
CA GLN A 204 -5.40 6.53 11.13
C GLN A 204 -5.50 5.86 9.77
N TYR A 205 -4.74 4.78 9.64
CA TYR A 205 -4.59 3.96 8.46
C TYR A 205 -4.86 2.52 8.83
N VAL A 206 -5.70 1.85 8.05
CA VAL A 206 -6.10 0.46 8.32
C VAL A 206 -5.74 -0.42 7.15
N LEU A 207 -5.19 -1.61 7.44
CA LEU A 207 -4.80 -2.58 6.43
C LEU A 207 -6.03 -3.01 5.60
N ARG A 208 -5.85 -3.05 4.28
CA ARG A 208 -6.86 -3.41 3.29
C ARG A 208 -6.40 -4.42 2.27
N GLY A 209 -5.12 -4.71 2.19
CA GLY A 209 -4.65 -5.89 1.47
C GLY A 209 -3.15 -6.03 1.45
N LEU A 210 -2.71 -7.10 0.80
CA LEU A 210 -1.34 -7.58 0.77
C LEU A 210 -1.05 -8.19 -0.60
N ASP A 211 0.14 -8.00 -1.15
CA ASP A 211 0.51 -8.61 -2.44
C ASP A 211 1.13 -10.01 -2.31
N ASN A 212 1.50 -10.44 -1.10
CA ASN A 212 2.14 -11.73 -0.85
C ASN A 212 1.78 -12.30 0.54
N PRO A 213 0.84 -13.28 0.61
CA PRO A 213 -0.03 -13.71 -0.49
C PRO A 213 -0.93 -12.56 -0.97
N LYS A 214 -1.38 -12.61 -2.24
CA LYS A 214 -2.33 -11.63 -2.79
C LYS A 214 -3.67 -11.78 -2.07
N GLU A 215 -4.01 -10.83 -1.21
CA GLU A 215 -5.22 -10.82 -0.40
C GLU A 215 -5.89 -9.44 -0.45
N ALA A 216 -7.23 -9.43 -0.60
CA ALA A 216 -8.08 -8.24 -0.60
C ALA A 216 -7.62 -7.14 -1.59
N ILE A 217 -7.42 -5.89 -1.14
CA ILE A 217 -7.08 -4.76 -2.02
C ILE A 217 -5.57 -4.67 -2.22
N THR A 218 -5.11 -4.94 -3.43
CA THR A 218 -3.70 -4.93 -3.85
C THR A 218 -3.52 -3.95 -4.99
N ASP A 219 -2.29 -3.55 -5.23
CA ASP A 219 -1.93 -2.73 -6.38
C ASP A 219 -2.25 -3.48 -7.69
N VAL A 220 -2.43 -2.74 -8.78
CA VAL A 220 -2.64 -3.29 -10.13
C VAL A 220 -1.28 -3.36 -10.83
N ASP A 221 -0.65 -4.52 -10.75
CA ASP A 221 0.58 -4.82 -11.49
C ASP A 221 0.29 -5.17 -12.96
N ALA A 222 1.35 -5.29 -13.79
CA ALA A 222 1.18 -5.62 -15.20
C ALA A 222 0.46 -6.97 -15.39
N ALA A 223 0.69 -7.92 -14.49
CA ALA A 223 0.03 -9.22 -14.55
C ALA A 223 -1.49 -9.10 -14.27
N ALA A 224 -1.90 -8.31 -13.28
CA ALA A 224 -3.31 -8.06 -12.96
C ALA A 224 -4.02 -7.31 -14.10
N ALA A 225 -3.35 -6.35 -14.73
CA ALA A 225 -3.91 -5.60 -15.86
C ALA A 225 -4.14 -6.47 -17.10
N PHE A 226 -3.22 -7.41 -17.37
CA PHE A 226 -3.11 -8.05 -18.67
C PHE A 226 -3.31 -9.55 -18.69
N THR A 227 -3.46 -10.25 -17.58
CA THR A 227 -3.71 -11.71 -17.60
C THR A 227 -5.16 -12.02 -17.96
N TRP A 228 -5.50 -11.91 -19.24
CA TRP A 228 -6.85 -12.22 -19.74
C TRP A 228 -6.99 -13.68 -20.09
N GLU A 229 -8.14 -14.27 -19.79
CA GLU A 229 -8.46 -15.64 -20.18
C GLU A 229 -9.23 -15.69 -21.50
N THR A 230 -9.16 -16.83 -22.18
CA THR A 230 -9.97 -17.08 -23.37
C THR A 230 -11.46 -16.93 -23.06
N GLY A 231 -12.16 -16.14 -23.87
CA GLY A 231 -13.57 -15.79 -23.69
C GLY A 231 -13.82 -14.46 -23.01
N TYR A 232 -12.78 -13.77 -22.51
CA TYR A 232 -12.93 -12.43 -21.94
C TYR A 232 -13.28 -11.40 -23.01
N GLU A 233 -14.02 -10.38 -22.60
CA GLU A 233 -14.32 -9.19 -23.39
C GLU A 233 -13.74 -7.98 -22.67
N VAL A 234 -12.76 -7.36 -23.30
CA VAL A 234 -11.96 -6.28 -22.71
C VAL A 234 -12.34 -4.98 -23.40
N HIS A 235 -12.96 -4.06 -22.67
CA HIS A 235 -13.37 -2.75 -23.21
C HIS A 235 -12.26 -1.74 -23.03
N TYR A 236 -12.12 -0.85 -24.00
CA TYR A 236 -11.17 0.25 -23.94
C TYR A 236 -11.77 1.51 -24.54
N ILE A 237 -11.24 2.64 -24.08
CA ILE A 237 -11.50 3.95 -24.63
C ILE A 237 -10.13 4.56 -24.90
N GLN A 238 -9.95 5.11 -26.09
CA GLN A 238 -8.74 5.86 -26.43
C GLN A 238 -9.16 7.25 -26.84
N GLN A 239 -8.67 8.25 -26.12
CA GLN A 239 -8.90 9.65 -26.42
C GLN A 239 -7.61 10.34 -26.81
N SER A 240 -7.70 11.20 -27.81
CA SER A 240 -6.63 12.12 -28.23
C SER A 240 -7.22 13.48 -28.50
N ALA A 241 -6.76 14.50 -27.77
CA ALA A 241 -7.28 15.85 -27.86
C ALA A 241 -6.21 16.85 -28.31
N ASN A 242 -6.63 17.85 -29.07
CA ASN A 242 -5.91 19.09 -29.32
C ASN A 242 -6.86 20.27 -29.08
N GLU A 243 -6.36 21.51 -29.23
CA GLU A 243 -7.12 22.74 -28.90
C GLU A 243 -8.52 22.80 -29.53
N ASP A 244 -8.71 22.24 -30.73
CA ASP A 244 -9.95 22.36 -31.50
C ASP A 244 -10.71 21.04 -31.65
N SER A 245 -10.13 19.90 -31.28
CA SER A 245 -10.68 18.60 -31.62
C SER A 245 -10.34 17.47 -30.64
N VAL A 246 -11.31 16.56 -30.45
CA VAL A 246 -11.16 15.34 -29.65
C VAL A 246 -11.49 14.12 -30.50
N TRP A 247 -10.51 13.24 -30.66
CA TRP A 247 -10.67 11.91 -31.23
C TRP A 247 -10.97 10.94 -30.09
N THR A 248 -12.08 10.20 -30.21
CA THR A 248 -12.45 9.17 -29.24
C THR A 248 -12.70 7.86 -29.96
N THR A 249 -11.91 6.84 -29.65
CA THR A 249 -12.15 5.45 -30.06
C THR A 249 -12.74 4.68 -28.89
N LEU A 250 -13.94 4.14 -29.08
CA LEU A 250 -14.54 3.16 -28.17
C LEU A 250 -14.37 1.78 -28.79
N GLY A 251 -13.78 0.85 -28.06
CA GLY A 251 -13.52 -0.48 -28.60
C GLY A 251 -13.64 -1.61 -27.59
N GLY A 252 -13.72 -2.82 -28.13
CA GLY A 252 -13.73 -4.08 -27.38
C GLY A 252 -12.80 -5.10 -28.03
N ASN A 253 -12.04 -5.80 -27.21
CA ASN A 253 -11.21 -6.94 -27.60
C ASN A 253 -11.84 -8.22 -27.04
N PHE A 254 -12.26 -9.12 -27.91
CA PHE A 254 -12.71 -10.46 -27.53
C PHE A 254 -11.52 -11.41 -27.60
N ILE A 255 -11.14 -12.01 -26.47
CA ILE A 255 -9.99 -12.90 -26.38
C ILE A 255 -10.39 -14.28 -26.91
N LEU A 256 -9.90 -14.64 -28.10
CA LEU A 256 -10.19 -15.92 -28.76
C LEU A 256 -9.25 -17.03 -28.30
N ASP A 257 -8.01 -16.67 -28.00
CA ASP A 257 -7.01 -17.58 -27.46
C ASP A 257 -6.01 -16.80 -26.59
N SER A 258 -5.42 -17.47 -25.60
CA SER A 258 -4.42 -16.91 -24.68
C SER A 258 -3.33 -17.94 -24.42
N THR A 259 -2.08 -17.57 -24.70
CA THR A 259 -0.92 -18.44 -24.49
C THR A 259 0.15 -17.69 -23.71
N PRO A 260 0.56 -18.17 -22.51
CA PRO A 260 1.63 -17.54 -21.75
C PRO A 260 2.96 -17.62 -22.50
N VAL A 261 3.75 -16.56 -22.41
CA VAL A 261 5.09 -16.45 -22.99
C VAL A 261 6.10 -16.41 -21.85
N GLY A 262 7.19 -17.17 -21.98
CA GLY A 262 8.16 -17.36 -20.91
C GLY A 262 9.00 -16.12 -20.59
N LEU A 263 9.68 -15.56 -21.59
CA LEU A 263 10.51 -14.36 -21.45
C LEU A 263 10.41 -13.47 -22.72
N PRO A 264 10.11 -12.16 -22.57
CA PRO A 264 9.62 -11.53 -21.35
C PRO A 264 8.33 -12.21 -20.86
N VAL A 265 8.12 -12.21 -19.54
CA VAL A 265 6.89 -12.79 -18.97
C VAL A 265 5.71 -12.00 -19.54
N GLY A 266 4.72 -12.70 -20.06
CA GLY A 266 3.58 -12.07 -20.70
C GLY A 266 2.69 -13.08 -21.40
N TYR A 267 1.90 -12.60 -22.36
CA TYR A 267 0.93 -13.41 -23.08
C TYR A 267 0.86 -13.04 -24.55
N ASN A 268 0.65 -14.07 -25.37
CA ASN A 268 0.16 -13.91 -26.74
C ASN A 268 -1.35 -14.13 -26.72
N TYR A 269 -2.08 -13.19 -27.30
CA TYR A 269 -3.52 -13.24 -27.46
C TYR A 269 -3.87 -13.30 -28.93
N SER A 270 -4.80 -14.17 -29.30
CA SER A 270 -5.55 -13.98 -30.55
C SER A 270 -6.81 -13.20 -30.19
N VAL A 271 -6.98 -12.00 -30.74
CA VAL A 271 -8.08 -11.10 -30.38
C VAL A 271 -8.93 -10.75 -31.58
N LYS A 272 -10.23 -10.70 -31.35
CA LYS A 272 -11.15 -10.06 -32.28
C LYS A 272 -11.48 -8.67 -31.76
N LYS A 273 -11.10 -7.65 -32.51
CA LYS A 273 -11.31 -6.25 -32.18
C LYS A 273 -12.57 -5.73 -32.85
N VAL A 274 -13.34 -4.95 -32.12
CA VAL A 274 -14.43 -4.13 -32.64
C VAL A 274 -14.29 -2.72 -32.08
N GLY A 275 -14.61 -1.70 -32.86
CA GLY A 275 -14.63 -0.36 -32.32
C GLY A 275 -15.19 0.69 -33.27
N VAL A 276 -15.45 1.85 -32.69
CA VAL A 276 -15.94 3.05 -33.39
C VAL A 276 -15.06 4.22 -33.00
N THR A 277 -14.56 4.92 -34.01
CA THR A 277 -13.78 6.15 -33.83
C THR A 277 -14.67 7.34 -34.17
N THR A 278 -14.72 8.30 -33.27
CA THR A 278 -15.44 9.56 -33.41
C THR A 278 -14.49 10.75 -33.33
N LEU A 279 -14.84 11.83 -34.02
CA LEU A 279 -14.13 13.10 -33.98
C LEU A 279 -15.12 14.18 -33.53
N THR A 280 -14.77 14.93 -32.48
CA THR A 280 -15.53 16.06 -31.99
C THR A 280 -14.79 17.36 -32.30
N VAL A 281 -15.41 18.29 -33.03
CA VAL A 281 -14.85 19.62 -33.34
C VAL A 281 -15.90 20.69 -33.03
N GLY A 282 -15.54 21.69 -32.22
CA GLY A 282 -16.48 22.76 -31.82
C GLY A 282 -17.79 22.24 -31.22
N GLY A 283 -17.72 21.16 -30.44
CA GLY A 283 -18.88 20.49 -29.83
C GLY A 283 -19.71 19.61 -30.78
N THR A 284 -19.33 19.48 -32.06
CA THR A 284 -20.00 18.58 -33.01
C THR A 284 -19.23 17.28 -33.16
N THR A 285 -19.85 16.16 -32.77
CA THR A 285 -19.26 14.81 -32.90
C THR A 285 -19.72 14.12 -34.19
N VAL A 286 -18.76 13.58 -34.94
CA VAL A 286 -18.99 12.77 -36.14
C VAL A 286 -18.30 11.41 -36.00
N SER A 287 -18.98 10.34 -36.43
CA SER A 287 -18.34 9.03 -36.56
C SER A 287 -17.44 9.01 -37.79
N ILE A 288 -16.17 8.67 -37.61
CA ILE A 288 -15.16 8.66 -38.65
C ILE A 288 -14.92 7.25 -39.18
N ASP A 289 -14.87 6.27 -38.28
CA ASP A 289 -14.52 4.90 -38.64
C ASP A 289 -15.25 3.88 -37.75
N THR A 290 -15.49 2.71 -38.31
CA THR A 290 -15.94 1.53 -37.58
C THR A 290 -15.15 0.35 -38.09
N PHE A 291 -14.42 -0.31 -37.21
CA PHE A 291 -13.54 -1.41 -37.57
C PHE A 291 -13.98 -2.70 -36.90
N TYR A 292 -13.66 -3.79 -37.60
CA TYR A 292 -13.84 -5.15 -37.14
C TYR A 292 -12.67 -5.96 -37.69
N THR A 293 -11.76 -6.38 -36.82
CA THR A 293 -10.54 -7.08 -37.22
C THR A 293 -10.27 -8.27 -36.31
N THR A 294 -9.45 -9.19 -36.77
CA THR A 294 -8.88 -10.25 -35.95
C THR A 294 -7.38 -10.19 -36.13
N GLU A 295 -6.66 -10.15 -35.02
CA GLU A 295 -5.21 -10.02 -35.00
C GLU A 295 -4.62 -10.73 -33.79
N ASP A 296 -3.34 -11.07 -33.88
CA ASP A 296 -2.59 -11.59 -32.74
C ASP A 296 -1.86 -10.43 -32.07
N VAL A 297 -2.02 -10.31 -30.76
CA VAL A 297 -1.44 -9.27 -29.91
C VAL A 297 -0.52 -9.93 -28.89
N THR A 298 0.71 -9.47 -28.83
CA THR A 298 1.65 -9.85 -27.77
C THR A 298 1.70 -8.76 -26.73
N ILE A 299 1.43 -9.11 -25.47
CA ILE A 299 1.61 -8.25 -24.31
C ILE A 299 2.78 -8.81 -23.49
N ALA A 300 3.86 -8.02 -23.39
CA ALA A 300 5.02 -8.34 -22.59
C ALA A 300 5.00 -7.47 -21.32
N PHE A 301 4.95 -8.07 -20.14
CA PHE A 301 4.78 -7.32 -18.88
C PHE A 301 5.92 -6.33 -18.61
N ASP A 302 7.14 -6.64 -19.05
CA ASP A 302 8.31 -5.76 -18.92
C ASP A 302 8.16 -4.42 -19.68
N THR A 303 7.33 -4.37 -20.73
CA THR A 303 6.98 -3.11 -21.41
C THR A 303 6.09 -2.20 -20.57
N TYR A 304 5.45 -2.75 -19.54
CA TYR A 304 4.58 -2.07 -18.59
C TYR A 304 5.19 -2.05 -17.18
N TYR A 305 6.52 -2.02 -17.07
CA TYR A 305 7.25 -2.02 -15.79
C TYR A 305 6.84 -0.90 -14.82
N TYR A 306 6.25 0.19 -15.32
CA TYR A 306 5.68 1.27 -14.51
C TYR A 306 4.37 0.88 -13.81
N LEU A 307 3.71 -0.22 -14.20
CA LEU A 307 2.62 -0.81 -13.42
C LEU A 307 3.14 -1.62 -12.24
N ASP A 308 4.38 -2.08 -12.31
CA ASP A 308 5.02 -2.84 -11.23
C ASP A 308 5.71 -1.93 -10.21
N SER A 309 5.85 -0.62 -10.50
CA SER A 309 6.22 0.37 -9.49
C SER A 309 5.06 0.63 -8.55
N LEU A 310 5.32 0.80 -7.27
CA LEU A 310 4.27 1.17 -6.32
C LEU A 310 3.69 2.54 -6.65
N GLU A 311 2.51 2.78 -6.12
CA GLU A 311 1.81 4.04 -6.28
C GLU A 311 2.67 5.26 -5.92
N LEU A 312 2.55 6.29 -6.76
CA LEU A 312 3.21 7.60 -6.66
C LEU A 312 4.74 7.51 -6.60
N ILE A 313 5.35 6.39 -6.99
CA ILE A 313 6.81 6.32 -7.15
C ILE A 313 7.19 6.81 -8.56
N PRO A 314 8.13 7.77 -8.67
CA PRO A 314 8.66 8.18 -9.96
C PRO A 314 9.40 7.04 -10.66
N VAL A 315 9.11 6.88 -11.95
CA VAL A 315 9.71 5.92 -12.85
C VAL A 315 10.33 6.65 -14.03
N VAL A 316 11.62 6.41 -14.28
CA VAL A 316 12.31 6.96 -15.44
C VAL A 316 11.97 6.13 -16.68
N LEU A 317 11.48 6.80 -17.72
CA LEU A 317 11.13 6.24 -19.02
C LEU A 317 12.36 6.11 -19.92
N PRO A 318 12.32 5.24 -20.97
CA PRO A 318 13.47 5.03 -21.84
C PRO A 318 13.94 6.27 -22.61
N ASP A 319 13.06 7.27 -22.78
CA ASP A 319 13.35 8.56 -23.40
C ASP A 319 13.89 9.61 -22.41
N GLY A 320 14.05 9.25 -21.14
CA GLY A 320 14.56 10.12 -20.08
C GLY A 320 13.48 10.91 -19.34
N ARG A 321 12.23 10.88 -19.80
CA ARG A 321 11.10 11.48 -19.07
C ARG A 321 10.79 10.69 -17.81
N VAL A 322 10.02 11.27 -16.91
CA VAL A 322 9.56 10.64 -15.69
C VAL A 322 8.04 10.48 -15.75
N GLY A 323 7.55 9.37 -15.21
CA GLY A 323 6.15 9.18 -14.92
C GLY A 323 5.94 8.59 -13.54
N PHE A 324 4.70 8.50 -13.09
CA PHE A 324 4.30 7.85 -11.84
C PHE A 324 2.90 7.29 -12.01
N SER A 325 2.48 6.40 -11.13
CA SER A 325 1.17 5.78 -11.19
C SER A 325 0.33 6.08 -9.96
N GLU A 326 -0.95 6.40 -10.13
CA GLU A 326 -1.94 6.56 -9.07
C GLU A 326 -2.89 5.35 -9.06
N HIS A 327 -3.28 4.87 -7.88
CA HIS A 327 -4.22 3.78 -7.73
C HIS A 327 -5.60 4.32 -7.40
N THR A 328 -6.62 3.81 -8.08
CA THR A 328 -8.01 4.17 -7.84
C THR A 328 -8.83 2.93 -7.56
N TYR A 329 -9.57 2.94 -6.46
CA TYR A 329 -10.57 1.92 -6.16
C TYR A 329 -11.86 2.60 -5.76
N ASP A 330 -12.88 2.45 -6.60
CA ASP A 330 -14.23 2.97 -6.35
C ASP A 330 -15.23 1.81 -6.41
N PRO A 331 -15.71 1.32 -5.26
CA PRO A 331 -16.66 0.22 -5.21
C PRO A 331 -18.04 0.59 -5.77
N GLU A 332 -18.40 1.88 -5.80
CA GLU A 332 -19.71 2.35 -6.24
C GLU A 332 -19.75 2.58 -7.75
N GLN A 333 -18.78 3.33 -8.28
CA GLN A 333 -18.75 3.72 -9.70
C GLN A 333 -18.32 2.55 -10.58
N TYR A 334 -17.35 1.74 -10.13
CA TYR A 334 -16.73 0.70 -10.95
C TYR A 334 -16.93 -0.71 -10.39
N ASN A 335 -17.93 -0.92 -9.51
CA ASN A 335 -18.27 -2.24 -8.96
C ASN A 335 -17.06 -2.96 -8.32
N GLY A 336 -16.18 -2.20 -7.67
CA GLY A 336 -15.00 -2.71 -6.99
C GLY A 336 -13.84 -3.08 -7.92
N VAL A 337 -13.85 -2.62 -9.18
CA VAL A 337 -12.67 -2.74 -10.04
C VAL A 337 -11.60 -1.75 -9.56
N ARG A 338 -10.38 -2.27 -9.46
CA ARG A 338 -9.18 -1.49 -9.15
C ARG A 338 -8.57 -0.98 -10.44
N PHE A 339 -8.11 0.25 -10.43
CA PHE A 339 -7.41 0.87 -11.54
C PHE A 339 -6.08 1.43 -11.09
N LYS A 340 -5.17 1.52 -12.07
CA LYS A 340 -3.92 2.24 -11.94
C LYS A 340 -3.79 3.19 -13.11
N THR A 341 -3.70 4.48 -12.82
CA THR A 341 -3.52 5.54 -13.81
C THR A 341 -2.04 5.93 -13.83
N PHE A 342 -1.34 5.66 -14.93
CA PHE A 342 0.01 6.09 -15.15
C PHE A 342 0.01 7.48 -15.81
N HIS A 343 0.68 8.43 -15.18
CA HIS A 343 0.92 9.78 -15.65
C HIS A 343 2.36 9.89 -16.12
N SER A 344 2.61 10.50 -17.28
CA SER A 344 3.96 10.71 -17.80
C SER A 344 4.11 12.08 -18.48
N ALA A 345 5.30 12.33 -19.02
CA ALA A 345 5.76 13.61 -19.56
C ALA A 345 6.17 14.63 -18.49
N TYR A 346 6.85 14.15 -17.45
CA TYR A 346 7.54 15.00 -16.48
C TYR A 346 9.05 15.02 -16.69
N LEU A 347 9.70 16.11 -16.32
CA LEU A 347 11.14 16.23 -16.15
C LEU A 347 11.49 16.29 -14.66
N PRO A 348 12.64 15.76 -14.25
CA PRO A 348 13.17 16.04 -12.92
C PRO A 348 13.58 17.52 -12.85
N GLY A 349 13.04 18.28 -11.90
CA GLY A 349 13.40 19.69 -11.71
C GLY A 349 14.89 19.84 -11.37
N GLU A 350 15.56 20.85 -11.93
CA GLU A 350 17.01 21.05 -11.73
C GLU A 350 17.37 21.15 -10.24
N GLY A 351 18.07 20.14 -9.72
CA GLY A 351 18.52 20.12 -8.32
C GLY A 351 17.40 19.92 -7.29
N SER A 352 16.19 19.56 -7.73
CA SER A 352 15.05 19.27 -6.86
C SER A 352 14.59 17.82 -6.99
N VAL A 353 13.83 17.35 -6.00
CA VAL A 353 13.10 16.07 -6.08
C VAL A 353 11.76 16.25 -6.81
N CYS A 354 11.44 17.49 -7.23
CA CYS A 354 10.16 17.81 -7.83
C CYS A 354 10.09 17.36 -9.28
N LEU A 355 8.90 16.94 -9.70
CA LEU A 355 8.59 16.66 -11.08
C LEU A 355 7.92 17.91 -11.69
N GLU A 356 8.47 18.40 -12.79
CA GLU A 356 7.89 19.50 -13.56
C GLU A 356 7.30 18.93 -14.85
N PRO A 357 6.11 19.37 -15.30
CA PRO A 357 5.62 19.01 -16.62
C PRO A 357 6.63 19.43 -17.69
N ASP A 358 6.94 18.57 -18.67
CA ASP A 358 7.91 18.79 -19.75
C ASP A 358 7.44 19.84 -20.79
N GLY A 359 6.44 20.66 -20.47
CA GLY A 359 5.76 21.55 -21.42
C GLY A 359 4.98 20.83 -22.55
N GLU A 360 5.05 19.49 -22.61
CA GLU A 360 4.24 18.63 -23.45
C GLU A 360 2.90 18.25 -22.77
N GLN A 361 1.98 17.67 -23.54
CA GLN A 361 0.73 17.12 -23.01
C GLN A 361 1.05 15.98 -22.03
N ILE A 362 0.52 16.07 -20.81
CA ILE A 362 0.57 14.99 -19.83
C ILE A 362 -0.20 13.82 -20.39
N PHE A 363 0.48 12.68 -20.50
CA PHE A 363 -0.13 11.46 -21.01
C PHE A 363 -0.63 10.62 -19.85
N GLN A 364 -1.92 10.28 -19.87
CA GLN A 364 -2.53 9.38 -18.90
C GLN A 364 -2.97 8.07 -19.53
N GLN A 365 -2.61 6.98 -18.87
CA GLN A 365 -3.04 5.63 -19.20
C GLN A 365 -3.61 4.95 -17.97
N ARG A 366 -4.86 4.51 -18.03
CA ARG A 366 -5.52 3.80 -16.94
C ARG A 366 -5.66 2.32 -17.26
N PHE A 367 -5.20 1.48 -16.35
CA PHE A 367 -5.21 0.02 -16.45
C PHE A 367 -6.09 -0.54 -15.34
N GLY A 368 -7.05 -1.40 -15.67
CA GLY A 368 -7.91 -2.03 -14.68
C GLY A 368 -7.48 -3.46 -14.38
N ASP A 369 -7.77 -3.95 -13.19
CA ASP A 369 -7.64 -5.37 -12.86
C ASP A 369 -8.59 -6.21 -13.72
N GLY A 370 -8.06 -6.85 -14.77
CA GLY A 370 -8.85 -7.57 -15.78
C GLY A 370 -9.72 -6.69 -16.69
N ILE A 371 -9.58 -5.35 -16.64
CA ILE A 371 -10.29 -4.41 -17.52
C ILE A 371 -9.27 -3.64 -18.36
N GLY A 372 -9.60 -3.43 -19.64
CA GLY A 372 -8.69 -2.92 -20.65
C GLY A 372 -8.14 -1.52 -20.37
N LEU A 373 -7.27 -1.10 -21.28
CA LEU A 373 -6.54 0.16 -21.21
C LEU A 373 -7.42 1.36 -21.61
N LEU A 374 -7.61 2.33 -20.73
CA LEU A 374 -8.14 3.66 -21.08
C LEU A 374 -6.97 4.60 -21.35
N TYR A 375 -6.91 5.21 -22.53
CA TYR A 375 -6.02 6.35 -22.78
C TYR A 375 -6.84 7.63 -22.66
N GLU A 376 -6.48 8.49 -21.71
CA GLU A 376 -7.01 9.84 -21.61
C GLU A 376 -5.83 10.81 -21.89
N LEU A 377 -5.81 11.39 -23.09
CA LEU A 377 -4.93 12.51 -23.39
C LEU A 377 -5.68 13.77 -22.96
N ASP A 378 -5.46 14.22 -21.72
CA ASP A 378 -6.02 15.49 -21.28
C ASP A 378 -5.14 16.62 -21.85
N SER A 379 -5.64 17.29 -22.88
CA SER A 379 -5.02 18.48 -23.44
C SER A 379 -5.50 19.72 -22.69
N ALA A 380 -5.30 19.77 -21.37
CA ALA A 380 -5.29 21.03 -20.67
C ALA A 380 -3.89 21.62 -20.86
N GLY A 381 -3.72 22.46 -21.89
CA GLY A 381 -2.58 23.37 -21.90
C GLY A 381 -2.57 24.17 -20.59
N PRO A 382 -1.40 24.52 -20.02
CA PRO A 382 -1.37 25.37 -18.84
C PRO A 382 -2.11 26.66 -19.18
N GLU A 383 -3.28 26.87 -18.57
CA GLU A 383 -3.88 28.21 -18.58
C GLU A 383 -2.87 29.14 -17.90
N ALA A 384 -2.34 30.08 -18.70
CA ALA A 384 -1.39 31.11 -18.29
C ALA A 384 -2.04 32.24 -17.48
#